data_AF-A0A3N5QLC1-F1
#
_entry.id   AF-A0A3N5QLC1-F1
#
_cell.length_a   1.000
_cell.length_b   1.000
_cell.length_c   1.000
_cell.angle_alpha   90.00
_cell.angle_beta   90.00
_cell.angle_gamma   90.00
#
_symmetry.space_group_name_H-M   'P 1'
#
loop_
_entity.id
_entity.type
_entity.pdbx_description
1 polymer ?
#
loop_
_entity_poly.entity_id
_entity_poly.type
_entity_poly.pdbx_seq_one_letter_code
_entity_poly.pdbx_strand_id
1 'polypeptide(L)'
;MNSKAEGAGARACWFVGASYGGTDDQTPRFLQEGTWENGYQDKYLDTVKSIQVGDRIAIKSSYTRKHALPFDNRGQTVSVMAIKAIGKVKENLGDGRTLKVEWKPFDPAREWYFYTSRITIWRVLPGDWTTDALIGFAFEEKAQDINRFRNAPYWRERFGDSAVDKRRFNWTRFYEAVADKLLTFRNRRDELLSGIHAIAEKVDCMSILNDQYQENIPGGPLKDICPFTAMGIFNRGITDANRKTIASELAGLLGVSEPVPDSFEGIPVLNNQRTWFFGYSYKRQPDDIDTLWEVFAQAIAFAESDDAEARSAFATAYDKATESWGVGWNLTMGLYWIRPWYFPTLDGQSQRYISKKLNIQIGMNGPKGRCNAGDYLAVLDTLEARFQEDGYPVHSFPELSLAAWLFKDSGTSANPYATDPDAQDDEPDDGEISPDEIAADLKGLLPKFDDLMIPFLKIIRDKQEHLASDVYQKMKSEMGLEKYDIVTLESTGQPLFDNRAAWAKSYLKKAE
;
A
#
# COMPACT_ATOMS: atom_id res chain seq x y z
N MET A 1 -15.13 -44.22 -8.50
CA MET A 1 -14.09 -45.14 -8.00
C MET A 1 -12.89 -45.05 -8.92
N ASN A 2 -11.83 -44.42 -8.45
CA ASN A 2 -10.46 -44.66 -8.94
C ASN A 2 -9.61 -44.60 -7.67
N SER A 3 -9.27 -45.78 -7.17
CA SER A 3 -8.46 -45.99 -5.98
C SER A 3 -7.07 -45.40 -6.20
N LYS A 4 -6.77 -44.28 -5.53
CA LYS A 4 -5.39 -43.84 -5.33
C LYS A 4 -4.68 -44.93 -4.54
N ALA A 5 -3.61 -45.47 -5.10
CA ALA A 5 -2.70 -46.32 -4.38
C ALA A 5 -2.07 -45.50 -3.23
N GLU A 6 -2.43 -45.83 -2.00
CA GLU A 6 -1.64 -45.53 -0.82
C GLU A 6 -0.35 -46.36 -0.90
N GLY A 7 0.83 -45.71 -0.85
CA GLY A 7 2.09 -46.45 -0.78
C GLY A 7 3.35 -45.86 -1.43
N ALA A 8 3.48 -44.53 -1.53
CA ALA A 8 4.77 -43.84 -1.60
C ALA A 8 4.54 -42.36 -1.22
N GLY A 9 4.78 -42.00 0.04
CA GLY A 9 4.69 -40.60 0.45
C GLY A 9 5.57 -39.74 -0.47
N ALA A 10 4.98 -38.77 -1.16
CA ALA A 10 5.71 -37.98 -2.13
C ALA A 10 6.86 -37.24 -1.42
N ARG A 11 8.10 -37.50 -1.84
CA ARG A 11 9.30 -36.98 -1.18
C ARG A 11 9.38 -35.45 -1.30
N ALA A 12 9.78 -34.81 -0.20
CA ALA A 12 10.00 -33.38 -0.17
C ALA A 12 11.16 -32.98 -1.10
N CYS A 13 11.04 -31.78 -1.67
CA CYS A 13 12.13 -31.10 -2.36
C CYS A 13 12.55 -29.89 -1.53
N TRP A 14 13.84 -29.68 -1.38
CA TRP A 14 14.40 -28.62 -0.53
C TRP A 14 15.06 -27.56 -1.40
N PHE A 15 14.73 -26.30 -1.19
CA PHE A 15 15.38 -25.16 -1.85
C PHE A 15 16.13 -24.36 -0.80
N VAL A 16 17.46 -24.38 -0.87
CA VAL A 16 18.34 -23.87 0.16
C VAL A 16 19.16 -22.66 -0.31
N GLY A 17 19.32 -21.68 0.57
CA GLY A 17 20.24 -20.57 0.37
C GLY A 17 21.70 -21.02 0.55
N ALA A 18 22.62 -20.27 -0.04
CA ALA A 18 24.06 -20.49 0.11
C ALA A 18 24.84 -19.20 0.40
N SER A 19 24.17 -18.11 0.79
CA SER A 19 24.86 -16.87 1.17
C SER A 19 24.90 -16.72 2.69
N TYR A 20 26.09 -16.41 3.21
CA TYR A 20 26.30 -16.04 4.60
C TYR A 20 26.43 -14.50 4.68
N GLY A 21 25.74 -13.87 5.62
CA GLY A 21 25.77 -12.40 5.76
C GLY A 21 25.39 -11.62 4.47
N GLY A 22 24.55 -12.20 3.61
CA GLY A 22 23.99 -11.60 2.39
C GLY A 22 24.94 -11.47 1.19
N THR A 23 26.26 -11.44 1.40
CA THR A 23 27.26 -11.19 0.34
C THR A 23 28.27 -12.32 0.15
N ASP A 24 28.45 -13.19 1.14
CA ASP A 24 29.41 -14.29 1.06
C ASP A 24 28.74 -15.52 0.46
N ASP A 25 28.82 -15.69 -0.86
CA ASP A 25 28.24 -16.83 -1.59
C ASP A 25 29.11 -18.09 -1.46
N GLN A 26 28.63 -19.04 -0.65
CA GLN A 26 29.27 -20.31 -0.36
C GLN A 26 29.01 -21.40 -1.41
N THR A 27 28.24 -21.09 -2.47
CA THR A 27 27.94 -22.05 -3.55
C THR A 27 29.21 -22.73 -4.09
N PRO A 28 30.33 -22.04 -4.39
CA PRO A 28 31.54 -22.70 -4.88
C PRO A 28 32.11 -23.73 -3.90
N ARG A 29 32.14 -23.42 -2.60
CA ARG A 29 32.61 -24.32 -1.55
C ARG A 29 31.72 -25.56 -1.46
N PHE A 30 30.40 -25.37 -1.42
CA PHE A 30 29.41 -26.45 -1.35
C PHE A 30 29.55 -27.43 -2.52
N LEU A 31 29.77 -26.90 -3.73
CA LEU A 31 30.00 -27.71 -4.93
C LEU A 31 31.31 -28.50 -4.85
N GLN A 32 32.40 -27.87 -4.38
CA GLN A 32 33.71 -28.51 -4.26
C GLN A 32 33.74 -29.62 -3.19
N GLU A 33 33.13 -29.35 -2.04
CA GLU A 33 33.15 -30.26 -0.88
C GLU A 33 32.06 -31.34 -0.97
N GLY A 34 31.09 -31.19 -1.86
CA GLY A 34 29.94 -32.10 -1.95
C GLY A 34 29.04 -31.98 -0.71
N THR A 35 28.91 -30.77 -0.17
CA THR A 35 28.17 -30.48 1.06
C THR A 35 27.18 -29.35 0.87
N TRP A 36 26.22 -29.26 1.78
CA TRP A 36 25.50 -28.03 2.08
C TRP A 36 25.59 -27.80 3.59
N GLU A 37 25.78 -26.55 3.99
CA GLU A 37 25.86 -26.18 5.39
C GLU A 37 24.89 -25.03 5.70
N ASN A 38 24.16 -25.17 6.81
CA ASN A 38 23.37 -24.09 7.37
C ASN A 38 24.30 -23.05 8.04
N GLY A 39 24.29 -21.83 7.49
CA GLY A 39 25.07 -20.71 8.02
C GLY A 39 24.66 -20.26 9.41
N TYR A 40 23.43 -20.56 9.84
CA TYR A 40 22.95 -20.26 11.19
C TYR A 40 23.38 -21.34 12.19
N GLN A 41 23.76 -20.91 13.38
CA GLN A 41 24.11 -21.81 14.50
C GLN A 41 22.92 -22.07 15.44
N ASP A 42 21.90 -21.22 15.37
CA ASP A 42 20.75 -21.16 16.27
C ASP A 42 19.40 -21.36 15.56
N LYS A 43 19.36 -21.14 14.24
CA LYS A 43 18.13 -21.22 13.42
C LYS A 43 18.12 -22.44 12.50
N TYR A 44 16.90 -22.92 12.22
CA TYR A 44 16.60 -24.01 11.29
C TYR A 44 17.23 -25.38 11.62
N LEU A 45 17.83 -25.56 12.79
CA LEU A 45 18.54 -26.79 13.16
C LEU A 45 17.66 -28.03 13.02
N ASP A 46 16.45 -27.98 13.57
CA ASP A 46 15.51 -29.10 13.49
C ASP A 46 14.94 -29.29 12.09
N THR A 47 14.84 -28.22 11.30
CA THR A 47 14.48 -28.31 9.88
C THR A 47 15.55 -29.10 9.11
N VAL A 48 16.84 -28.80 9.33
CA VAL A 48 17.95 -29.54 8.70
C VAL A 48 17.97 -30.99 9.17
N LYS A 49 17.79 -31.26 10.47
CA LYS A 49 17.71 -32.66 10.99
C LYS A 49 16.56 -33.45 10.35
N SER A 50 15.50 -32.78 9.91
CA SER A 50 14.36 -33.44 9.26
C SER A 50 14.61 -33.86 7.82
N ILE A 51 15.66 -33.35 7.16
CA ILE A 51 16.00 -33.66 5.76
C ILE A 51 16.49 -35.11 5.66
N GLN A 52 15.89 -35.88 4.75
CA GLN A 52 16.15 -37.32 4.64
C GLN A 52 17.15 -37.65 3.53
N VAL A 53 17.87 -38.75 3.71
CA VAL A 53 18.70 -39.32 2.65
C VAL A 53 17.83 -39.67 1.45
N GLY A 54 18.27 -39.21 0.28
CA GLY A 54 17.57 -39.37 -0.98
C GLY A 54 16.60 -38.25 -1.34
N ASP A 55 16.39 -37.26 -0.47
CA ASP A 55 15.64 -36.05 -0.81
C ASP A 55 16.35 -35.24 -1.90
N ARG A 56 15.56 -34.55 -2.73
CA ARG A 56 16.05 -33.64 -3.76
C ARG A 56 16.30 -32.27 -3.14
N ILE A 57 17.44 -31.66 -3.43
CA ILE A 57 17.85 -30.37 -2.87
C ILE A 57 18.38 -29.45 -3.96
N ALA A 58 18.09 -28.14 -3.89
CA ALA A 58 18.51 -27.14 -4.87
C ALA A 58 19.13 -25.93 -4.17
N ILE A 59 20.30 -25.47 -4.62
CA ILE A 59 20.88 -24.20 -4.19
C ILE A 59 20.17 -23.07 -4.95
N LYS A 60 19.59 -22.12 -4.21
CA LYS A 60 18.87 -20.97 -4.76
C LYS A 60 19.43 -19.62 -4.27
N SER A 61 19.14 -18.59 -5.04
CA SER A 61 19.17 -17.19 -4.60
C SER A 61 17.92 -16.49 -5.13
N SER A 62 17.20 -15.78 -4.27
CA SER A 62 15.98 -15.05 -4.62
C SER A 62 16.26 -13.55 -4.64
N TYR A 63 15.72 -12.85 -5.63
CA TYR A 63 15.87 -11.40 -5.80
C TYR A 63 14.71 -10.88 -6.66
N THR A 64 14.65 -9.57 -6.88
CA THR A 64 13.64 -8.96 -7.73
C THR A 64 14.26 -8.41 -9.02
N ARG A 65 13.49 -8.37 -10.10
CA ARG A 65 13.94 -7.87 -11.40
C ARG A 65 12.82 -7.09 -12.10
N LYS A 66 13.18 -5.96 -12.70
CA LYS A 66 12.26 -5.10 -13.46
C LYS A 66 12.59 -5.02 -14.96
N HIS A 67 13.81 -5.33 -15.36
CA HIS A 67 14.27 -5.22 -16.76
C HIS A 67 14.84 -6.54 -17.25
N ALA A 68 14.93 -6.72 -18.58
CA ALA A 68 15.46 -7.95 -19.20
C ALA A 68 14.75 -9.24 -18.72
N LEU A 69 13.43 -9.17 -18.58
CA LEU A 69 12.58 -10.33 -18.31
C LEU A 69 12.14 -10.98 -19.62
N PRO A 70 11.89 -12.31 -19.65
CA PRO A 70 11.45 -13.02 -20.85
C PRO A 70 9.97 -12.79 -21.21
N PHE A 71 9.31 -11.83 -20.56
CA PHE A 71 7.91 -11.46 -20.76
C PHE A 71 7.71 -9.97 -20.45
N ASP A 72 6.59 -9.41 -20.92
CA ASP A 72 6.18 -8.05 -20.56
C ASP A 72 5.72 -8.01 -19.10
N ASN A 73 6.56 -7.45 -18.24
CA ASN A 73 6.28 -7.21 -16.84
C ASN A 73 5.62 -5.86 -16.60
N ARG A 74 5.31 -5.08 -17.63
CA ARG A 74 4.50 -3.87 -17.50
C ARG A 74 5.13 -2.79 -16.62
N GLY A 75 6.46 -2.76 -16.56
CA GLY A 75 7.20 -1.86 -15.66
C GLY A 75 7.08 -2.24 -14.18
N GLN A 76 6.49 -3.39 -13.86
CA GLN A 76 6.32 -3.90 -12.50
C GLN A 76 7.46 -4.84 -12.14
N THR A 77 7.96 -4.72 -10.91
CA THR A 77 9.01 -5.59 -10.39
C THR A 77 8.50 -7.03 -10.23
N VAL A 78 9.30 -8.03 -10.62
CA VAL A 78 8.96 -9.46 -10.53
C VAL A 78 9.94 -10.18 -9.63
N SER A 79 9.43 -11.09 -8.79
CA SER A 79 10.25 -12.00 -8.00
C SER A 79 10.91 -13.07 -8.88
N VAL A 80 12.22 -13.23 -8.72
CA VAL A 80 13.07 -14.17 -9.44
C VAL A 80 13.78 -15.07 -8.43
N MET A 81 13.89 -16.35 -8.74
CA MET A 81 14.68 -17.31 -8.01
C MET A 81 15.65 -17.98 -8.98
N ALA A 82 16.94 -17.69 -8.83
CA ALA A 82 17.99 -18.35 -9.59
C ALA A 82 18.36 -19.66 -8.89
N ILE A 83 18.27 -20.77 -9.61
CA ILE A 83 18.68 -22.11 -9.19
C ILE A 83 20.09 -22.35 -9.72
N LYS A 84 21.06 -22.38 -8.80
CA LYS A 84 22.50 -22.49 -9.11
C LYS A 84 22.95 -23.94 -9.25
N ALA A 85 22.34 -24.84 -8.50
CA ALA A 85 22.66 -26.27 -8.53
C ALA A 85 21.48 -27.09 -8.01
N ILE A 86 21.41 -28.35 -8.42
CA ILE A 86 20.49 -29.34 -7.86
C ILE A 86 21.27 -30.58 -7.43
N GLY A 87 20.74 -31.34 -6.50
CA GLY A 87 21.41 -32.53 -6.00
C GLY A 87 20.48 -33.46 -5.26
N LYS A 88 21.07 -34.56 -4.80
CA LYS A 88 20.41 -35.56 -3.96
C LYS A 88 21.18 -35.71 -2.66
N VAL A 89 20.48 -35.65 -1.54
CA VAL A 89 21.09 -35.81 -0.21
C VAL A 89 21.61 -37.25 -0.07
N LYS A 90 22.90 -37.40 0.22
CA LYS A 90 23.58 -38.69 0.41
C LYS A 90 23.69 -39.05 1.89
N GLU A 91 23.87 -38.04 2.74
CA GLU A 91 24.02 -38.20 4.19
C GLU A 91 23.55 -36.94 4.91
N ASN A 92 22.91 -37.10 6.07
CA ASN A 92 22.62 -36.01 7.01
C ASN A 92 23.42 -36.31 8.28
N LEU A 93 24.30 -35.40 8.70
CA LEU A 93 25.18 -35.64 9.86
C LEU A 93 24.44 -35.58 11.20
N GLY A 94 23.17 -35.14 11.22
CA GLY A 94 22.35 -35.06 12.42
C GLY A 94 22.73 -33.89 13.36
N ASP A 95 23.72 -33.08 12.99
CA ASP A 95 24.16 -31.87 13.70
C ASP A 95 23.19 -30.69 13.54
N GLY A 96 22.19 -30.82 12.65
CA GLY A 96 21.26 -29.76 12.29
C GLY A 96 21.86 -28.68 11.40
N ARG A 97 23.01 -28.94 10.77
CA ARG A 97 23.70 -27.96 9.92
C ARG A 97 24.21 -28.55 8.62
N THR A 98 24.74 -29.77 8.64
CA THR A 98 25.55 -30.28 7.53
C THR A 98 24.87 -31.44 6.81
N LEU A 99 24.78 -31.33 5.49
CA LEU A 99 24.34 -32.38 4.59
C LEU A 99 25.46 -32.72 3.61
N LYS A 100 25.67 -34.00 3.31
CA LYS A 100 26.43 -34.41 2.13
C LYS A 100 25.49 -34.55 0.94
N VAL A 101 25.85 -33.93 -0.17
CA VAL A 101 25.00 -33.82 -1.35
C VAL A 101 25.82 -34.13 -2.60
N GLU A 102 25.24 -34.95 -3.46
CA GLU A 102 25.75 -35.15 -4.81
C GLU A 102 25.18 -34.06 -5.72
N TRP A 103 26.01 -33.07 -6.05
CA TRP A 103 25.62 -31.87 -6.79
C TRP A 103 25.75 -32.00 -8.30
N LYS A 104 24.80 -31.39 -9.03
CA LYS A 104 24.84 -31.06 -10.45
C LYS A 104 24.69 -29.53 -10.57
N PRO A 105 25.76 -28.79 -10.87
CA PRO A 105 25.72 -27.33 -11.01
C PRO A 105 25.05 -26.90 -12.32
N PHE A 106 24.58 -25.64 -12.35
CA PHE A 106 24.12 -24.94 -13.54
C PHE A 106 24.96 -23.68 -13.78
N ASP A 107 25.43 -23.51 -15.01
CA ASP A 107 26.10 -22.29 -15.47
C ASP A 107 25.63 -21.95 -16.90
N PRO A 108 24.87 -20.85 -17.10
CA PRO A 108 24.38 -19.92 -16.08
C PRO A 108 23.30 -20.56 -15.19
N ALA A 109 23.02 -19.93 -14.04
CA ALA A 109 21.93 -20.34 -13.16
C ALA A 109 20.58 -20.28 -13.89
N ARG A 110 19.67 -21.21 -13.55
CA ARG A 110 18.33 -21.28 -14.16
C ARG A 110 17.37 -20.40 -13.39
N GLU A 111 16.68 -19.49 -14.08
CA GLU A 111 15.79 -18.53 -13.43
C GLU A 111 14.34 -18.96 -13.45
N TRP A 112 13.71 -18.86 -12.28
CA TRP A 112 12.29 -19.11 -12.05
C TRP A 112 11.60 -17.81 -11.61
N TYR A 113 10.41 -17.53 -12.12
CA TYR A 113 9.67 -16.29 -11.86
C TYR A 113 8.41 -16.52 -11.03
N PHE A 114 7.88 -15.47 -10.41
CA PHE A 114 6.60 -15.44 -9.67
C PHE A 114 6.61 -16.21 -8.34
N TYR A 115 6.43 -17.53 -8.36
CA TYR A 115 6.29 -18.35 -7.14
C TYR A 115 7.65 -18.65 -6.51
N THR A 116 8.19 -17.69 -5.77
CA THR A 116 9.52 -17.75 -5.16
C THR A 116 9.44 -17.73 -3.64
N SER A 117 10.50 -18.16 -2.95
CA SER A 117 10.62 -18.01 -1.50
C SER A 117 11.98 -17.45 -1.10
N ARG A 118 11.99 -16.54 -0.13
CA ARG A 118 13.21 -15.96 0.44
C ARG A 118 13.74 -16.75 1.64
N ILE A 119 12.92 -17.61 2.24
CA ILE A 119 13.30 -18.47 3.37
C ILE A 119 14.56 -19.26 3.01
N THR A 120 15.53 -19.31 3.92
CA THR A 120 16.83 -19.96 3.69
C THR A 120 16.67 -21.44 3.41
N ILE A 121 15.79 -22.13 4.14
CA ILE A 121 15.50 -23.56 3.94
C ILE A 121 14.01 -23.71 3.62
N TRP A 122 13.69 -23.78 2.34
CA TRP A 122 12.31 -23.89 1.89
C TRP A 122 11.97 -25.34 1.53
N ARG A 123 11.03 -25.92 2.28
CA ARG A 123 10.48 -27.24 2.02
C ARG A 123 9.31 -27.14 1.05
N VAL A 124 9.40 -27.84 -0.07
CA VAL A 124 8.35 -27.88 -1.11
C VAL A 124 7.84 -29.30 -1.24
N LEU A 125 6.53 -29.47 -1.07
CA LEU A 125 5.84 -30.75 -1.28
C LEU A 125 5.07 -30.71 -2.60
N PRO A 126 5.05 -31.82 -3.37
CA PRO A 126 4.22 -31.92 -4.55
C PRO A 126 2.74 -32.05 -4.17
N GLY A 127 1.86 -31.76 -5.13
CA GLY A 127 0.41 -31.88 -4.99
C GLY A 127 -0.38 -30.59 -5.21
N ASP A 128 0.32 -29.45 -5.37
CA ASP A 128 -0.26 -28.21 -5.89
C ASP A 128 0.40 -27.87 -7.24
N TRP A 129 -0.34 -27.22 -8.13
CA TRP A 129 0.18 -26.94 -9.46
C TRP A 129 1.38 -25.99 -9.47
N THR A 130 1.49 -25.07 -8.51
CA THR A 130 2.63 -24.15 -8.41
C THR A 130 3.87 -24.90 -7.92
N THR A 131 3.71 -25.75 -6.90
CA THR A 131 4.81 -26.55 -6.35
C THR A 131 5.26 -27.63 -7.31
N ASP A 132 4.32 -28.30 -7.99
CA ASP A 132 4.61 -29.29 -9.02
C ASP A 132 5.34 -28.67 -10.22
N ALA A 133 4.94 -27.46 -10.65
CA ALA A 133 5.62 -26.74 -11.72
C ALA A 133 7.05 -26.34 -11.32
N LEU A 134 7.25 -25.85 -10.09
CA LEU A 134 8.58 -25.52 -9.56
C LEU A 134 9.47 -26.77 -9.45
N ILE A 135 8.96 -27.87 -8.89
CA ILE A 135 9.68 -29.14 -8.77
C ILE A 135 10.08 -29.65 -10.16
N GLY A 136 9.13 -29.64 -11.10
CA GLY A 136 9.36 -30.04 -12.49
C GLY A 136 10.41 -29.18 -13.18
N PHE A 137 10.37 -27.86 -12.97
CA PHE A 137 11.38 -26.95 -13.49
C PHE A 137 12.76 -27.26 -12.90
N ALA A 138 12.86 -27.31 -11.58
CA ALA A 138 14.13 -27.47 -10.89
C ALA A 138 14.80 -28.82 -11.20
N PHE A 139 14.06 -29.92 -11.05
CA PHE A 139 14.63 -31.28 -10.99
C PHE A 139 14.34 -32.15 -12.22
N GLU A 140 13.45 -31.73 -13.12
CA GLU A 140 12.95 -32.56 -14.23
C GLU A 140 13.11 -31.88 -15.60
N GLU A 141 13.88 -30.78 -15.66
CA GLU A 141 14.21 -30.04 -16.88
C GLU A 141 12.97 -29.53 -17.66
N LYS A 142 11.82 -29.41 -16.99
CA LYS A 142 10.61 -28.82 -17.59
C LYS A 142 10.75 -27.31 -17.71
N ALA A 143 10.10 -26.72 -18.71
CA ALA A 143 9.98 -25.27 -18.84
C ALA A 143 8.94 -24.71 -17.87
N GLN A 144 9.13 -23.46 -17.41
CA GLN A 144 8.12 -22.74 -16.64
C GLN A 144 7.01 -22.23 -17.58
N ASP A 145 5.75 -22.52 -17.24
CA ASP A 145 4.60 -21.93 -17.92
C ASP A 145 4.32 -20.51 -17.40
N ILE A 146 5.10 -19.54 -17.88
CA ILE A 146 5.01 -18.13 -17.46
C ILE A 146 3.59 -17.57 -17.67
N ASN A 147 2.90 -17.96 -18.74
CA ASN A 147 1.55 -17.45 -19.03
C ASN A 147 0.53 -17.94 -18.01
N ARG A 148 0.66 -19.18 -17.54
CA ARG A 148 -0.18 -19.67 -16.44
C ARG A 148 0.04 -18.89 -15.16
N PHE A 149 1.29 -18.62 -14.76
CA PHE A 149 1.57 -17.82 -13.57
C PHE A 149 1.04 -16.39 -13.68
N ARG A 150 1.34 -15.70 -14.79
CA ARG A 150 0.89 -14.31 -15.02
C ARG A 150 -0.63 -14.16 -14.96
N ASN A 151 -1.39 -15.19 -15.31
CA ASN A 151 -2.85 -15.17 -15.35
C ASN A 151 -3.52 -15.85 -14.14
N ALA A 152 -2.76 -16.42 -13.21
CA ALA A 152 -3.31 -16.98 -11.97
C ALA A 152 -3.80 -15.85 -11.03
N PRO A 153 -4.79 -16.09 -10.17
CA PRO A 153 -5.53 -15.05 -9.46
C PRO A 153 -4.65 -13.99 -8.77
N TYR A 154 -3.62 -14.42 -8.03
CA TYR A 154 -2.67 -13.54 -7.32
C TYR A 154 -1.89 -12.58 -8.22
N TRP A 155 -1.45 -13.03 -9.40
CA TRP A 155 -0.61 -12.23 -10.30
C TRP A 155 -1.39 -11.53 -11.41
N ARG A 156 -2.63 -11.96 -11.66
CA ARG A 156 -3.42 -11.56 -12.84
C ARG A 156 -3.58 -10.07 -13.01
N GLU A 157 -3.91 -9.34 -11.94
CA GLU A 157 -4.11 -7.89 -12.03
C GLU A 157 -2.81 -7.15 -12.36
N ARG A 158 -1.67 -7.64 -11.88
CA ARG A 158 -0.36 -7.02 -12.07
C ARG A 158 0.26 -7.39 -13.43
N PHE A 159 0.15 -8.65 -13.85
CA PHE A 159 0.91 -9.20 -14.97
C PHE A 159 0.07 -9.90 -16.06
N GLY A 160 -1.18 -10.26 -15.77
CA GLY A 160 -2.04 -11.08 -16.64
C GLY A 160 -2.62 -10.33 -17.84
N ASP A 161 -3.13 -11.03 -18.84
CA ASP A 161 -3.40 -10.51 -20.18
C ASP A 161 -4.67 -9.65 -20.32
N SER A 162 -5.16 -9.08 -19.22
CA SER A 162 -6.29 -8.14 -19.22
C SER A 162 -6.06 -6.98 -20.19
N ALA A 163 -7.09 -6.72 -21.00
CA ALA A 163 -7.16 -5.60 -21.92
C ALA A 163 -6.93 -4.27 -21.16
N VAL A 164 -6.29 -3.30 -21.81
CA VAL A 164 -5.80 -2.06 -21.17
C VAL A 164 -6.92 -1.30 -20.47
N ASP A 165 -8.10 -1.25 -21.08
CA ASP A 165 -9.34 -0.64 -20.59
C ASP A 165 -9.93 -1.33 -19.34
N LYS A 166 -9.52 -2.58 -19.08
CA LYS A 166 -9.95 -3.37 -17.90
C LYS A 166 -8.92 -3.38 -16.78
N ARG A 167 -7.79 -2.66 -16.93
CA ARG A 167 -6.74 -2.60 -15.91
C ARG A 167 -7.10 -1.57 -14.84
N ARG A 168 -7.70 -2.05 -13.75
CA ARG A 168 -8.25 -1.21 -12.68
C ARG A 168 -7.18 -0.44 -11.88
N PHE A 169 -5.97 -1.00 -11.77
CA PHE A 169 -4.92 -0.51 -10.88
C PHE A 169 -3.74 0.14 -11.60
N ASN A 170 -3.94 0.71 -12.80
CA ASN A 170 -2.84 1.40 -13.51
C ASN A 170 -2.25 2.56 -12.70
N TRP A 171 -3.04 3.16 -11.80
CA TRP A 171 -2.62 4.24 -10.93
C TRP A 171 -1.41 3.87 -10.06
N THR A 172 -1.21 2.59 -9.74
CA THR A 172 -0.10 2.14 -8.88
C THR A 172 1.26 2.53 -9.44
N ARG A 173 1.42 2.52 -10.78
CA ARG A 173 2.69 2.86 -11.44
C ARG A 173 3.07 4.32 -11.22
N PHE A 174 2.10 5.21 -11.38
CA PHE A 174 2.29 6.63 -11.15
C PHE A 174 2.70 6.89 -9.70
N TYR A 175 1.99 6.27 -8.75
CA TYR A 175 2.26 6.44 -7.33
C TYR A 175 3.64 5.93 -6.92
N GLU A 176 4.04 4.73 -7.38
CA GLU A 176 5.38 4.20 -7.14
C GLU A 176 6.46 5.10 -7.75
N ALA A 177 6.26 5.59 -8.99
CA ALA A 177 7.20 6.48 -9.65
C ALA A 177 7.33 7.84 -8.93
N VAL A 178 6.23 8.41 -8.44
CA VAL A 178 6.24 9.61 -7.59
C VAL A 178 7.00 9.34 -6.31
N ALA A 179 6.76 8.22 -5.63
CA ALA A 179 7.45 7.88 -4.40
C ALA A 179 8.97 7.72 -4.60
N ASP A 180 9.38 7.04 -5.66
CA ASP A 180 10.79 6.83 -6.02
C ASP A 180 11.51 8.15 -6.29
N LYS A 181 10.87 9.05 -7.06
CA LYS A 181 11.41 10.38 -7.34
C LYS A 181 11.42 11.27 -6.11
N LEU A 182 10.36 11.23 -5.30
CA LEU A 182 10.25 11.98 -4.06
C LEU A 182 11.36 11.59 -3.06
N LEU A 183 11.73 10.31 -2.97
CA LEU A 183 12.84 9.85 -2.12
C LEU A 183 14.16 10.60 -2.41
N THR A 184 14.39 10.98 -3.67
CA THR A 184 15.60 11.73 -4.08
C THR A 184 15.68 13.17 -3.56
N PHE A 185 14.59 13.67 -2.96
CA PHE A 185 14.52 14.98 -2.31
C PHE A 185 14.73 14.92 -0.78
N ARG A 186 14.95 13.73 -0.20
CA ARG A 186 15.13 13.56 1.26
C ARG A 186 16.16 14.52 1.87
N ASN A 187 17.25 14.80 1.16
CA ASN A 187 18.32 15.70 1.58
C ASN A 187 18.29 17.08 0.89
N ARG A 188 17.19 17.39 0.19
CA ARG A 188 16.97 18.64 -0.57
C ARG A 188 15.54 19.14 -0.34
N ARG A 189 15.09 19.11 0.92
CA ARG A 189 13.70 19.39 1.31
C ARG A 189 13.29 20.84 1.04
N ASP A 190 14.23 21.77 1.13
CA ASP A 190 13.99 23.18 0.78
C ASP A 190 13.66 23.36 -0.71
N GLU A 191 14.32 22.60 -1.60
CA GLU A 191 14.06 22.59 -3.04
C GLU A 191 12.66 22.03 -3.33
N LEU A 192 12.32 20.90 -2.70
CA LEU A 192 11.00 20.28 -2.79
C LEU A 192 9.90 21.25 -2.34
N LEU A 193 10.07 21.86 -1.17
CA LEU A 193 9.08 22.72 -0.56
C LEU A 193 8.89 24.03 -1.34
N SER A 194 9.98 24.61 -1.84
CA SER A 194 9.91 25.77 -2.74
C SER A 194 9.12 25.45 -4.01
N GLY A 195 9.33 24.27 -4.59
CA GLY A 195 8.54 23.80 -5.73
C GLY A 195 7.05 23.62 -5.38
N ILE A 196 6.75 23.04 -4.22
CA ILE A 196 5.36 22.85 -3.76
C ILE A 196 4.65 24.19 -3.53
N HIS A 197 5.32 25.19 -2.93
CA HIS A 197 4.76 26.53 -2.78
C HIS A 197 4.48 27.19 -4.13
N ALA A 198 5.39 27.06 -5.10
CA ALA A 198 5.18 27.57 -6.46
C ALA A 198 4.01 26.88 -7.19
N ILE A 199 3.69 25.62 -6.87
CA ILE A 199 2.48 24.95 -7.37
C ILE A 199 1.24 25.52 -6.68
N ALA A 200 1.30 25.74 -5.37
CA ALA A 200 0.18 26.26 -4.59
C ALA A 200 -0.29 27.65 -5.04
N GLU A 201 0.65 28.50 -5.50
CA GLU A 201 0.34 29.80 -6.09
C GLU A 201 -0.45 29.70 -7.41
N LYS A 202 -0.36 28.57 -8.12
CA LYS A 202 -1.06 28.32 -9.40
C LYS A 202 -2.36 27.53 -9.23
N VAL A 203 -2.48 26.78 -8.13
CA VAL A 203 -3.56 25.82 -7.91
C VAL A 203 -4.32 26.17 -6.63
N ASP A 204 -5.41 26.91 -6.81
CA ASP A 204 -6.23 27.50 -5.73
C ASP A 204 -6.68 26.51 -4.63
N CYS A 205 -6.80 25.22 -4.95
CA CYS A 205 -7.25 24.23 -3.98
C CYS A 205 -6.17 23.80 -2.95
N MET A 206 -4.92 24.27 -3.05
CA MET A 206 -3.80 23.89 -2.16
C MET A 206 -3.66 24.76 -0.90
N SER A 207 -4.75 24.95 -0.15
CA SER A 207 -4.77 25.75 1.09
C SER A 207 -4.05 25.16 2.31
N ILE A 208 -3.41 24.00 2.18
CA ILE A 208 -2.90 23.18 3.30
C ILE A 208 -1.41 23.41 3.63
N LEU A 209 -0.85 24.55 3.25
CA LEU A 209 0.60 24.82 3.33
C LEU A 209 0.96 25.98 4.28
N ASN A 210 0.08 26.28 5.23
CA ASN A 210 0.36 27.22 6.32
C ASN A 210 0.53 26.48 7.64
N ASP A 211 1.62 26.76 8.34
CA ASP A 211 2.03 26.18 9.62
C ASP A 211 1.88 27.19 10.75
N GLN A 212 1.45 26.71 11.92
CA GLN A 212 1.40 27.52 13.12
C GLN A 212 2.74 27.43 13.85
N TYR A 213 3.42 28.57 13.97
CA TYR A 213 4.72 28.64 14.64
C TYR A 213 4.60 28.68 16.17
N GLN A 214 3.49 29.19 16.68
CA GLN A 214 3.18 29.34 18.09
C GLN A 214 1.70 29.02 18.29
N GLU A 215 1.37 28.44 19.43
CA GLU A 215 -0.01 28.09 19.79
C GLU A 215 -0.86 29.36 19.83
N ASN A 216 -2.07 29.30 19.26
CA ASN A 216 -3.04 30.41 19.20
C ASN A 216 -2.58 31.69 18.48
N ILE A 217 -1.53 31.61 17.65
CA ILE A 217 -1.05 32.73 16.84
C ILE A 217 -1.15 32.36 15.35
N PRO A 218 -1.74 33.24 14.50
CA PRO A 218 -1.76 33.02 13.06
C PRO A 218 -0.37 32.69 12.52
N GLY A 219 -0.33 31.57 11.80
CA GLY A 219 0.89 30.99 11.27
C GLY A 219 1.43 31.69 10.03
N GLY A 220 2.31 30.99 9.32
CA GLY A 220 2.81 31.41 8.02
C GLY A 220 3.15 30.21 7.13
N PRO A 221 3.84 30.42 5.99
CA PRO A 221 4.13 29.34 5.05
C PRO A 221 4.90 28.19 5.68
N LEU A 222 4.51 26.95 5.40
CA LEU A 222 5.21 25.76 5.85
C LEU A 222 6.70 25.82 5.47
N LYS A 223 7.58 25.44 6.39
CA LYS A 223 9.05 25.52 6.26
C LYS A 223 9.75 24.18 6.06
N ASP A 224 9.06 23.07 6.28
CA ASP A 224 9.58 21.72 6.07
C ASP A 224 8.42 20.76 5.81
N ILE A 225 8.65 19.68 5.09
CA ILE A 225 7.59 18.74 4.70
C ILE A 225 8.09 17.29 4.73
N CYS A 226 7.24 16.41 5.25
CA CYS A 226 7.48 14.97 5.21
C CYS A 226 6.98 14.36 3.88
N PRO A 227 7.48 13.18 3.47
CA PRO A 227 7.18 12.64 2.15
C PRO A 227 5.71 12.18 2.03
N PHE A 228 5.11 11.69 3.11
CA PHE A 228 3.70 11.30 3.11
C PHE A 228 2.76 12.49 2.99
N THR A 229 3.11 13.63 3.59
CA THR A 229 2.32 14.86 3.43
C THR A 229 2.42 15.40 2.00
N ALA A 230 3.61 15.33 1.38
CA ALA A 230 3.77 15.66 -0.04
C ALA A 230 2.91 14.77 -0.95
N MET A 231 2.86 13.45 -0.69
CA MET A 231 1.93 12.52 -1.37
C MET A 231 0.46 12.85 -1.06
N GLY A 232 0.17 13.30 0.16
CA GLY A 232 -1.16 13.66 0.65
C GLY A 232 -1.81 14.85 -0.07
N ILE A 233 -1.01 15.73 -0.69
CA ILE A 233 -1.51 16.93 -1.39
C ILE A 233 -2.54 16.57 -2.47
N PHE A 234 -2.31 15.48 -3.21
CA PHE A 234 -3.23 14.94 -4.23
C PHE A 234 -4.06 13.72 -3.74
N ASN A 235 -3.92 13.34 -2.47
CA ASN A 235 -4.64 12.22 -1.83
C ASN A 235 -5.48 12.67 -0.64
N ARG A 236 -6.31 13.67 -0.87
CA ARG A 236 -7.29 14.20 0.09
C ARG A 236 -8.69 14.23 -0.54
N GLY A 237 -9.72 14.49 0.26
CA GLY A 237 -11.12 14.57 -0.16
C GLY A 237 -11.45 15.77 -1.07
N ILE A 238 -10.76 15.90 -2.20
CA ILE A 238 -11.01 16.89 -3.27
C ILE A 238 -11.47 16.17 -4.54
N THR A 239 -11.98 16.91 -5.52
CA THR A 239 -12.47 16.34 -6.79
C THR A 239 -11.34 15.65 -7.56
N ASP A 240 -11.68 14.59 -8.32
CA ASP A 240 -10.70 13.88 -9.14
C ASP A 240 -10.03 14.80 -10.18
N ALA A 241 -10.73 15.81 -10.70
CA ALA A 241 -10.13 16.82 -11.56
C ALA A 241 -9.01 17.59 -10.86
N ASN A 242 -9.24 18.03 -9.61
CA ASN A 242 -8.22 18.70 -8.82
C ASN A 242 -7.07 17.75 -8.44
N ARG A 243 -7.36 16.48 -8.14
CA ARG A 243 -6.32 15.47 -7.90
C ARG A 243 -5.43 15.29 -9.12
N LYS A 244 -6.00 15.20 -10.32
CA LYS A 244 -5.24 15.09 -11.58
C LYS A 244 -4.36 16.32 -11.81
N THR A 245 -4.90 17.53 -11.62
CA THR A 245 -4.12 18.78 -11.77
C THR A 245 -2.93 18.81 -10.81
N ILE A 246 -3.14 18.58 -9.51
CA ILE A 246 -2.06 18.57 -8.52
C ILE A 246 -1.04 17.47 -8.82
N ALA A 247 -1.52 16.26 -9.14
CA ALA A 247 -0.65 15.14 -9.48
C ALA A 247 0.21 15.46 -10.71
N SER A 248 -0.34 16.14 -11.72
CA SER A 248 0.41 16.57 -12.91
C SER A 248 1.50 17.58 -12.57
N GLU A 249 1.21 18.59 -11.75
CA GLU A 249 2.19 19.60 -11.34
C GLU A 249 3.31 18.98 -10.48
N LEU A 250 2.94 18.12 -9.52
CA LEU A 250 3.92 17.39 -8.71
C LEU A 250 4.77 16.44 -9.56
N ALA A 251 4.18 15.75 -10.54
CA ALA A 251 4.93 14.91 -11.47
C ALA A 251 5.95 15.73 -12.28
N GLY A 252 5.56 16.93 -12.74
CA GLY A 252 6.46 17.87 -13.40
C GLY A 252 7.62 18.30 -12.51
N LEU A 253 7.35 18.67 -11.25
CA LEU A 253 8.36 19.03 -10.25
C LEU A 253 9.36 17.89 -9.99
N LEU A 254 8.85 16.66 -9.85
CA LEU A 254 9.65 15.48 -9.49
C LEU A 254 10.32 14.81 -10.70
N GLY A 255 9.98 15.22 -11.93
CA GLY A 255 10.48 14.57 -13.15
C GLY A 255 9.92 13.16 -13.35
N VAL A 256 8.65 12.94 -13.01
CA VAL A 256 7.93 11.68 -13.21
C VAL A 256 7.35 11.67 -14.63
N SER A 257 7.68 10.62 -15.39
CA SER A 257 7.20 10.43 -16.77
C SER A 257 5.97 9.53 -16.89
N GLU A 258 5.62 8.80 -15.82
CA GLU A 258 4.42 7.97 -15.82
C GLU A 258 3.17 8.87 -15.93
N PRO A 259 2.17 8.49 -16.73
CA PRO A 259 0.98 9.31 -16.90
C PRO A 259 0.19 9.39 -15.60
N VAL A 260 -0.41 10.56 -15.36
CA VAL A 260 -1.33 10.77 -14.24
C VAL A 260 -2.50 9.79 -14.38
N PRO A 261 -3.00 9.18 -13.28
CA PRO A 261 -4.05 8.20 -13.36
C PRO A 261 -5.38 8.76 -13.88
N ASP A 262 -6.08 7.94 -14.68
CA ASP A 262 -7.43 8.27 -15.15
C ASP A 262 -8.52 8.06 -14.09
N SER A 263 -8.24 7.20 -13.11
CA SER A 263 -9.12 6.83 -11.99
C SER A 263 -8.31 6.74 -10.69
N PHE A 264 -8.97 7.03 -9.58
CA PHE A 264 -8.43 6.90 -8.23
C PHE A 264 -9.26 5.97 -7.33
N GLU A 265 -10.06 5.08 -7.93
CA GLU A 265 -10.87 4.10 -7.20
C GLU A 265 -9.99 3.16 -6.35
N GLY A 266 -10.43 2.90 -5.11
CA GLY A 266 -9.68 2.05 -4.18
C GLY A 266 -8.37 2.68 -3.67
N ILE A 267 -8.25 4.02 -3.73
CA ILE A 267 -7.15 4.76 -3.10
C ILE A 267 -7.69 5.47 -1.87
N PRO A 268 -7.16 5.19 -0.66
CA PRO A 268 -7.59 5.88 0.56
C PRO A 268 -7.16 7.34 0.48
N VAL A 269 -7.98 8.26 1.00
CA VAL A 269 -7.69 9.70 1.00
C VAL A 269 -7.79 10.28 2.40
N LEU A 270 -6.98 11.31 2.67
CA LEU A 270 -6.96 12.02 3.93
C LEU A 270 -8.21 12.87 4.11
N ASN A 271 -8.57 13.09 5.38
CA ASN A 271 -9.45 14.18 5.76
C ASN A 271 -8.82 15.53 5.36
N ASN A 272 -9.58 16.39 4.67
CA ASN A 272 -9.13 17.70 4.20
C ASN A 272 -8.64 18.63 5.32
N GLN A 273 -9.14 18.46 6.55
CA GLN A 273 -8.71 19.23 7.72
C GLN A 273 -7.47 18.65 8.41
N ARG A 274 -7.11 17.40 8.10
CA ARG A 274 -6.00 16.67 8.75
C ARG A 274 -5.13 15.99 7.69
N THR A 275 -4.50 16.82 6.87
CA THR A 275 -3.71 16.38 5.71
C THR A 275 -2.24 16.14 6.01
N TRP A 276 -1.77 16.52 7.20
CA TRP A 276 -0.36 16.37 7.60
C TRP A 276 -0.14 15.10 8.42
N PHE A 277 1.04 14.53 8.25
CA PHE A 277 1.53 13.38 9.02
C PHE A 277 2.43 13.82 10.18
N PHE A 278 2.38 15.09 10.55
CA PHE A 278 3.20 15.70 11.59
C PHE A 278 2.44 16.89 12.20
N GLY A 279 2.89 17.35 13.37
CA GLY A 279 2.26 18.47 14.08
C GLY A 279 2.67 19.86 13.59
N TYR A 280 1.90 20.86 14.00
CA TYR A 280 2.31 22.26 13.89
C TYR A 280 3.68 22.50 14.52
N SER A 281 4.37 23.56 14.09
CA SER A 281 5.74 23.83 14.52
C SER A 281 5.88 24.01 16.03
N TYR A 282 4.84 24.47 16.72
CA TYR A 282 4.85 24.62 18.17
C TYR A 282 4.67 23.28 18.93
N LYS A 283 4.25 22.22 18.24
CA LYS A 283 3.88 20.92 18.84
C LYS A 283 4.79 19.76 18.40
N ARG A 284 5.28 19.78 17.16
CA ARG A 284 6.16 18.73 16.63
C ARG A 284 7.55 18.77 17.25
N GLN A 285 8.18 17.60 17.35
CA GLN A 285 9.58 17.48 17.75
C GLN A 285 10.53 17.79 16.58
N PRO A 286 11.78 18.19 16.86
CA PRO A 286 12.75 18.54 15.81
C PRO A 286 13.03 17.41 14.81
N ASP A 287 12.93 16.14 15.23
CA ASP A 287 13.24 14.97 14.41
C ASP A 287 12.00 14.24 13.85
N ASP A 288 10.79 14.76 14.07
CA ASP A 288 9.55 14.13 13.59
C ASP A 288 9.55 13.99 12.06
N ILE A 289 9.93 15.05 11.33
CA ILE A 289 9.94 15.03 9.87
C ILE A 289 11.04 14.10 9.34
N ASP A 290 12.22 14.07 9.98
CA ASP A 290 13.29 13.13 9.62
C ASP A 290 12.90 11.68 9.87
N THR A 291 12.16 11.41 10.96
CA THR A 291 11.60 10.10 11.28
C THR A 291 10.62 9.63 10.20
N LEU A 292 9.79 10.54 9.66
CA LEU A 292 8.87 10.22 8.56
C LEU A 292 9.60 9.97 7.23
N TRP A 293 10.69 10.69 6.96
CA TRP A 293 11.56 10.39 5.81
C TRP A 293 12.29 9.05 5.97
N GLU A 294 12.65 8.66 7.20
CA GLU A 294 13.29 7.39 7.48
C GLU A 294 12.34 6.22 7.23
N VAL A 295 11.13 6.22 7.82
CA VAL A 295 10.17 5.13 7.58
C VAL A 295 9.76 5.04 6.11
N PHE A 296 9.67 6.17 5.39
CA PHE A 296 9.41 6.17 3.95
C PHE A 296 10.52 5.46 3.16
N ALA A 297 11.79 5.76 3.47
CA ALA A 297 12.94 5.12 2.82
C ALA A 297 13.01 3.62 3.16
N GLN A 298 12.82 3.26 4.44
CA GLN A 298 12.87 1.86 4.88
C GLN A 298 11.70 1.04 4.33
N ALA A 299 10.52 1.63 4.18
CA ALA A 299 9.37 0.98 3.54
C ALA A 299 9.63 0.67 2.06
N ILE A 300 10.23 1.62 1.32
CA ILE A 300 10.65 1.42 -0.06
C ILE A 300 11.69 0.31 -0.16
N ALA A 301 12.75 0.39 0.65
CA ALA A 301 13.81 -0.62 0.68
C ALA A 301 13.26 -2.01 1.03
N PHE A 302 12.36 -2.09 2.01
CA PHE A 302 11.72 -3.33 2.41
C PHE A 302 10.83 -3.92 1.31
N ALA A 303 10.06 -3.11 0.58
CA ALA A 303 9.26 -3.63 -0.54
C ALA A 303 10.13 -4.13 -1.73
N GLU A 304 11.33 -3.58 -1.90
CA GLU A 304 12.25 -3.97 -2.98
C GLU A 304 13.07 -5.21 -2.62
N SER A 305 13.61 -5.22 -1.40
CA SER A 305 14.53 -6.25 -0.94
C SER A 305 13.85 -7.36 -0.15
N ASP A 306 12.74 -7.09 0.56
CA ASP A 306 11.93 -7.99 1.39
C ASP A 306 12.76 -9.09 2.10
N ASP A 307 13.89 -8.67 2.66
CA ASP A 307 14.78 -9.50 3.46
C ASP A 307 14.61 -9.21 4.96
N ALA A 308 15.23 -10.04 5.80
CA ALA A 308 15.04 -9.97 7.25
C ALA A 308 15.61 -8.67 7.84
N GLU A 309 16.73 -8.20 7.29
CA GLU A 309 17.40 -6.97 7.69
C GLU A 309 16.53 -5.74 7.37
N ALA A 310 16.04 -5.63 6.14
CA ALA A 310 15.15 -4.55 5.71
C ALA A 310 13.81 -4.59 6.45
N ARG A 311 13.26 -5.78 6.71
CA ARG A 311 12.06 -5.94 7.53
C ARG A 311 12.26 -5.43 8.95
N SER A 312 13.41 -5.73 9.56
CA SER A 312 13.78 -5.26 10.90
C SER A 312 13.99 -3.75 10.94
N ALA A 313 14.66 -3.19 9.92
CA ALA A 313 14.86 -1.75 9.78
C ALA A 313 13.52 -1.01 9.58
N PHE A 314 12.64 -1.54 8.73
CA PHE A 314 11.29 -1.04 8.55
C PHE A 314 10.48 -1.09 9.85
N ALA A 315 10.50 -2.22 10.57
CA ALA A 315 9.76 -2.35 11.82
C ALA A 315 10.20 -1.30 12.86
N THR A 316 11.52 -1.10 13.00
CA THR A 316 12.08 -0.09 13.90
C THR A 316 11.65 1.32 13.50
N ALA A 317 11.73 1.65 12.21
CA ALA A 317 11.33 2.95 11.69
C ALA A 317 9.82 3.20 11.80
N TYR A 318 9.01 2.16 11.59
CA TYR A 318 7.55 2.21 11.74
C TYR A 318 7.17 2.53 13.18
N ASP A 319 7.69 1.78 14.16
CA ASP A 319 7.37 2.01 15.57
C ASP A 319 7.78 3.43 15.99
N LYS A 320 8.98 3.87 15.61
CA LYS A 320 9.42 5.25 15.88
C LYS A 320 8.48 6.29 15.26
N ALA A 321 8.04 6.09 14.01
CA ALA A 321 7.13 7.02 13.36
C ALA A 321 5.75 7.09 14.03
N THR A 322 5.26 5.98 14.60
CA THR A 322 3.96 5.97 15.30
C THR A 322 3.94 6.77 16.62
N GLU A 323 5.12 7.16 17.13
CA GLU A 323 5.24 8.03 18.30
C GLU A 323 5.11 9.52 17.96
N SER A 324 5.33 9.90 16.71
CA SER A 324 5.26 11.30 16.26
C SER A 324 3.83 11.82 16.24
N TRP A 325 3.65 13.07 16.69
CA TRP A 325 2.33 13.70 16.69
C TRP A 325 1.77 13.81 15.27
N GLY A 326 0.50 13.48 15.08
CA GLY A 326 -0.16 13.54 13.77
C GLY A 326 0.04 12.26 12.94
N VAL A 327 0.75 11.28 13.49
CA VAL A 327 0.85 9.93 12.95
C VAL A 327 -0.14 9.01 13.65
N GLY A 328 -0.96 8.33 12.86
CA GLY A 328 -1.93 7.33 13.27
C GLY A 328 -2.17 6.34 12.13
N TRP A 329 -3.44 6.00 11.86
CA TRP A 329 -3.77 5.11 10.74
C TRP A 329 -3.39 5.66 9.36
N ASN A 330 -3.20 6.99 9.25
CA ASN A 330 -2.69 7.64 8.03
C ASN A 330 -1.34 7.08 7.60
N LEU A 331 -0.46 6.63 8.52
CA LEU A 331 0.81 5.99 8.16
C LEU A 331 0.59 4.81 7.21
N THR A 332 -0.37 3.94 7.52
CA THR A 332 -0.68 2.77 6.69
C THR A 332 -1.25 3.15 5.31
N MET A 333 -1.98 4.27 5.22
CA MET A 333 -2.42 4.83 3.93
C MET A 333 -1.21 5.31 3.12
N GLY A 334 -0.29 6.02 3.77
CA GLY A 334 0.97 6.47 3.18
C GLY A 334 1.83 5.31 2.66
N LEU A 335 1.96 4.23 3.44
CA LEU A 335 2.68 3.02 3.05
C LEU A 335 2.03 2.34 1.84
N TYR A 336 0.70 2.23 1.83
CA TYR A 336 -0.04 1.71 0.67
C TYR A 336 0.13 2.60 -0.56
N TRP A 337 0.12 3.94 -0.43
CA TRP A 337 0.34 4.81 -1.59
C TRP A 337 1.70 4.58 -2.24
N ILE A 338 2.77 4.39 -1.46
CA ILE A 338 4.14 4.35 -2.01
C ILE A 338 4.49 2.97 -2.60
N ARG A 339 3.88 1.89 -2.08
CA ARG A 339 4.08 0.51 -2.52
C ARG A 339 2.76 -0.27 -2.42
N PRO A 340 1.77 0.05 -3.28
CA PRO A 340 0.39 -0.46 -3.18
C PRO A 340 0.28 -1.96 -3.41
N TRP A 341 1.30 -2.55 -4.02
CA TRP A 341 1.39 -3.97 -4.29
C TRP A 341 2.00 -4.79 -3.14
N TYR A 342 2.43 -4.14 -2.06
CA TYR A 342 3.20 -4.72 -0.96
C TYR A 342 2.64 -4.39 0.42
N PHE A 343 2.14 -3.17 0.64
CA PHE A 343 1.61 -2.76 1.95
C PHE A 343 0.08 -2.72 1.96
N PRO A 344 -0.61 -3.26 2.98
CA PRO A 344 -2.03 -3.01 3.19
C PRO A 344 -2.26 -1.59 3.75
N THR A 345 -3.33 -0.92 3.30
CA THR A 345 -3.86 0.21 4.06
C THR A 345 -4.79 -0.29 5.16
N LEU A 346 -4.71 0.34 6.33
CA LEU A 346 -5.60 0.13 7.47
C LEU A 346 -6.35 1.43 7.78
N ASP A 347 -6.85 2.13 6.76
CA ASP A 347 -7.86 3.17 6.94
C ASP A 347 -9.18 2.56 7.49
N GLY A 348 -10.10 3.39 7.98
CA GLY A 348 -11.33 2.91 8.61
C GLY A 348 -12.16 1.94 7.76
N GLN A 349 -12.21 2.11 6.43
CA GLN A 349 -12.95 1.18 5.56
C GLN A 349 -12.20 -0.14 5.39
N SER A 350 -10.89 -0.08 5.20
CA SER A 350 -10.07 -1.29 5.06
C SER A 350 -10.09 -2.11 6.35
N GLN A 351 -9.94 -1.48 7.53
CA GLN A 351 -10.08 -2.16 8.81
C GLN A 351 -11.44 -2.87 8.93
N ARG A 352 -12.52 -2.17 8.58
CA ARG A 352 -13.88 -2.74 8.62
C ARG A 352 -14.01 -3.95 7.70
N TYR A 353 -13.54 -3.86 6.47
CA TYR A 353 -13.59 -4.96 5.51
C TYR A 353 -12.76 -6.16 5.99
N ILE A 354 -11.53 -5.90 6.43
CA ILE A 354 -10.60 -6.93 6.96
C ILE A 354 -11.24 -7.66 8.15
N SER A 355 -11.79 -6.94 9.12
CA SER A 355 -12.36 -7.58 10.30
C SER A 355 -13.74 -8.19 10.07
N LYS A 356 -14.64 -7.55 9.30
CA LYS A 356 -16.03 -8.02 9.14
C LYS A 356 -16.21 -9.02 8.00
N LYS A 357 -15.50 -8.82 6.87
CA LYS A 357 -15.66 -9.66 5.68
C LYS A 357 -14.59 -10.74 5.59
N LEU A 358 -13.34 -10.39 5.90
CA LEU A 358 -12.22 -11.32 5.82
C LEU A 358 -11.97 -12.08 7.13
N ASN A 359 -12.60 -11.63 8.23
CA ASN A 359 -12.46 -12.21 9.56
C ASN A 359 -11.00 -12.32 10.02
N ILE A 360 -10.21 -11.28 9.73
CA ILE A 360 -8.82 -11.13 10.18
C ILE A 360 -8.80 -10.11 11.31
N GLN A 361 -8.18 -10.49 12.43
CA GLN A 361 -7.98 -9.61 13.57
C GLN A 361 -6.80 -8.68 13.31
N ILE A 362 -6.98 -7.40 13.61
CA ILE A 362 -5.94 -6.38 13.54
C ILE A 362 -5.43 -6.16 14.98
N GLY A 363 -4.13 -6.34 15.20
CA GLY A 363 -3.51 -6.07 16.50
C GLY A 363 -3.49 -4.58 16.81
N MET A 364 -3.65 -4.22 18.09
CA MET A 364 -3.78 -2.83 18.55
C MET A 364 -2.83 -2.57 19.74
N ASN A 365 -1.61 -3.08 19.66
CA ASN A 365 -0.61 -3.07 20.74
C ASN A 365 0.38 -1.90 20.64
N GLY A 366 0.15 -0.94 19.74
CA GLY A 366 0.91 0.29 19.58
C GLY A 366 0.30 1.50 20.31
N PRO A 367 0.90 2.69 20.16
CA PRO A 367 0.41 3.92 20.77
C PRO A 367 -1.06 4.18 20.45
N LYS A 368 -1.83 4.61 21.46
CA LYS A 368 -3.25 5.03 21.32
C LYS A 368 -4.17 3.95 20.75
N GLY A 369 -3.87 2.67 21.01
CA GLY A 369 -4.70 1.55 20.55
C GLY A 369 -4.61 1.29 19.05
N ARG A 370 -3.47 1.64 18.43
CA ARG A 370 -3.18 1.42 16.99
C ARG A 370 -2.21 0.25 16.81
N CYS A 371 -1.91 -0.14 15.57
CA CYS A 371 -0.89 -1.17 15.31
C CYS A 371 0.51 -0.66 15.65
N ASN A 372 1.30 -1.47 16.36
CA ASN A 372 2.76 -1.40 16.25
C ASN A 372 3.22 -2.15 14.97
N ALA A 373 4.52 -2.14 14.69
CA ALA A 373 5.11 -2.80 13.53
C ALA A 373 4.83 -4.30 13.50
N GLY A 374 4.89 -4.96 14.66
CA GLY A 374 4.60 -6.40 14.79
C GLY A 374 3.16 -6.73 14.39
N ASP A 375 2.19 -5.96 14.88
CA ASP A 375 0.77 -6.09 14.52
C ASP A 375 0.55 -5.85 13.03
N TYR A 376 1.15 -4.78 12.49
CA TYR A 376 0.99 -4.40 11.09
C TYR A 376 1.57 -5.46 10.15
N LEU A 377 2.78 -5.95 10.44
CA LEU A 377 3.44 -7.00 9.68
C LEU A 377 2.72 -8.35 9.79
N ALA A 378 2.11 -8.67 10.93
CA ALA A 378 1.29 -9.88 11.06
C ALA A 378 0.05 -9.85 10.18
N VAL A 379 -0.61 -8.67 10.04
CA VAL A 379 -1.73 -8.48 9.12
C VAL A 379 -1.26 -8.61 7.67
N LEU A 380 -0.12 -8.00 7.32
CA LEU A 380 0.50 -8.11 5.99
C LEU A 380 0.73 -9.58 5.63
N ASP A 381 1.47 -10.33 6.46
CA ASP A 381 1.81 -11.74 6.19
C ASP A 381 0.55 -12.61 6.07
N THR A 382 -0.45 -12.37 6.92
CA THR A 382 -1.72 -13.10 6.90
C THR A 382 -2.45 -12.86 5.59
N LEU A 383 -2.57 -11.60 5.16
CA LEU A 383 -3.24 -11.25 3.91
C LEU A 383 -2.50 -11.83 2.69
N GLU A 384 -1.17 -11.72 2.65
CA GLU A 384 -0.38 -12.31 1.56
C GLU A 384 -0.59 -13.82 1.43
N ALA A 385 -0.59 -14.54 2.56
CA ALA A 385 -0.87 -15.97 2.56
C ALA A 385 -2.29 -16.28 2.03
N ARG A 386 -3.29 -15.50 2.44
CA ARG A 386 -4.68 -15.67 1.99
C ARG A 386 -4.88 -15.35 0.51
N PHE A 387 -4.18 -14.35 -0.02
CA PHE A 387 -4.29 -13.97 -1.44
C PHE A 387 -3.88 -15.10 -2.40
N GLN A 388 -3.07 -16.06 -1.94
CA GLN A 388 -2.69 -17.24 -2.72
C GLN A 388 -3.79 -18.31 -2.80
N GLU A 389 -4.83 -18.24 -1.96
CA GLU A 389 -5.94 -19.19 -1.99
C GLU A 389 -6.87 -18.89 -3.17
N ASP A 390 -7.06 -19.83 -4.09
CA ASP A 390 -7.86 -19.65 -5.31
C ASP A 390 -9.29 -19.12 -5.06
N GLY A 391 -9.90 -19.48 -3.93
CA GLY A 391 -11.27 -19.09 -3.57
C GLY A 391 -11.38 -17.83 -2.71
N TYR A 392 -10.28 -17.16 -2.41
CA TYR A 392 -10.29 -15.96 -1.58
C TYR A 392 -10.92 -14.78 -2.34
N PRO A 393 -11.69 -13.88 -1.68
CA PRO A 393 -12.48 -12.87 -2.39
C PRO A 393 -11.66 -11.75 -3.05
N VAL A 394 -10.38 -11.62 -2.69
CA VAL A 394 -9.43 -10.62 -3.21
C VAL A 394 -8.05 -11.26 -3.28
N HIS A 395 -7.19 -10.91 -4.24
CA HIS A 395 -5.89 -11.57 -4.39
C HIS A 395 -4.70 -10.60 -4.38
N SER A 396 -4.92 -9.36 -3.96
CA SER A 396 -3.88 -8.36 -3.79
C SER A 396 -4.34 -7.20 -2.92
N PHE A 397 -3.41 -6.39 -2.41
CA PHE A 397 -3.75 -5.21 -1.62
C PHE A 397 -4.59 -4.17 -2.39
N PRO A 398 -4.34 -3.90 -3.70
CA PRO A 398 -5.22 -3.02 -4.47
C PRO A 398 -6.63 -3.56 -4.62
N GLU A 399 -6.77 -4.87 -4.81
CA GLU A 399 -8.10 -5.52 -4.83
C GLU A 399 -8.80 -5.43 -3.48
N LEU A 400 -8.06 -5.61 -2.39
CA LEU A 400 -8.57 -5.46 -1.04
C LEU A 400 -9.08 -4.04 -0.80
N SER A 401 -8.30 -3.02 -1.14
CA SER A 401 -8.69 -1.62 -0.91
C SER A 401 -9.91 -1.24 -1.76
N LEU A 402 -9.98 -1.68 -3.02
CA LEU A 402 -11.15 -1.49 -3.86
C LEU A 402 -12.39 -2.22 -3.32
N ALA A 403 -12.23 -3.47 -2.86
CA ALA A 403 -13.32 -4.23 -2.26
C ALA A 403 -13.81 -3.59 -0.96
N ALA A 404 -12.90 -3.08 -0.13
CA ALA A 404 -13.22 -2.33 1.08
C ALA A 404 -13.96 -1.03 0.77
N TRP A 405 -13.53 -0.29 -0.26
CA TRP A 405 -14.20 0.92 -0.72
C TRP A 405 -15.65 0.67 -1.18
N LEU A 406 -15.91 -0.46 -1.83
CA LEU A 406 -17.24 -0.88 -2.28
C LEU A 406 -18.08 -1.56 -1.18
N PHE A 407 -17.48 -1.89 -0.04
CA PHE A 407 -18.12 -2.66 1.01
C PHE A 407 -19.14 -1.81 1.78
N LYS A 408 -20.42 -2.18 1.64
CA LYS A 408 -21.52 -1.63 2.43
C LYS A 408 -21.95 -2.67 3.44
N ASP A 409 -21.89 -2.34 4.72
CA ASP A 409 -22.44 -3.17 5.78
C ASP A 409 -23.76 -2.58 6.25
N SER A 410 -24.70 -3.47 6.59
CA SER A 410 -26.13 -3.22 6.83
C SER A 410 -26.44 -2.35 8.06
N GLY A 411 -25.44 -1.85 8.77
CA GLY A 411 -25.59 -0.90 9.88
C GLY A 411 -24.41 0.06 9.94
N THR A 412 -24.69 1.35 9.77
CA THR A 412 -23.77 2.50 9.93
C THR A 412 -22.55 2.46 9.01
N SER A 413 -22.51 3.24 7.93
CA SER A 413 -21.27 3.42 7.15
C SER A 413 -20.20 4.07 8.02
N ALA A 414 -19.00 3.48 8.09
CA ALA A 414 -17.84 4.21 8.61
C ALA A 414 -17.60 5.43 7.70
N ASN A 415 -17.09 6.55 8.21
CA ASN A 415 -16.73 7.66 7.35
C ASN A 415 -15.60 7.20 6.40
N PRO A 416 -15.76 7.26 5.06
CA PRO A 416 -14.72 6.88 4.11
C PRO A 416 -13.42 7.69 4.24
N TYR A 417 -13.46 8.80 4.98
CA TYR A 417 -12.34 9.70 5.26
C TYR A 417 -11.93 9.68 6.74
N ALA A 418 -12.35 8.68 7.52
CA ALA A 418 -11.91 8.51 8.90
C ALA A 418 -10.41 8.17 8.95
N THR A 419 -9.59 9.20 8.89
CA THR A 419 -8.25 9.19 9.46
C THR A 419 -8.42 9.57 10.92
N ASP A 420 -7.86 8.77 11.83
CA ASP A 420 -7.71 9.14 13.25
C ASP A 420 -6.26 9.56 13.50
N PRO A 421 -5.76 10.67 12.91
CA PRO A 421 -4.59 11.32 13.43
C PRO A 421 -5.02 12.09 14.68
N ASP A 422 -4.11 12.13 15.65
CA ASP A 422 -4.31 12.68 16.99
C ASP A 422 -5.07 14.00 17.00
N ALA A 423 -6.37 13.93 17.22
CA ALA A 423 -7.16 15.11 17.52
C ALA A 423 -7.91 14.87 18.82
N GLN A 424 -7.27 15.38 19.87
CA GLN A 424 -7.81 15.95 21.08
C GLN A 424 -8.81 15.11 21.90
N ASP A 425 -8.34 14.71 23.09
CA ASP A 425 -9.09 14.72 24.36
C ASP A 425 -9.44 16.16 24.82
N ASP A 426 -9.61 17.12 23.91
CA ASP A 426 -9.96 18.49 24.30
C ASP A 426 -11.48 18.63 24.29
N GLU A 427 -11.99 18.84 25.51
CA GLU A 427 -13.32 19.40 25.77
C GLU A 427 -13.55 20.67 24.94
N PRO A 428 -14.82 21.03 24.67
CA PRO A 428 -15.14 22.23 23.90
C PRO A 428 -14.67 23.48 24.66
N ASP A 429 -13.64 24.16 24.16
CA ASP A 429 -13.25 25.48 24.69
C ASP A 429 -13.91 26.58 23.85
N ASP A 430 -14.89 27.24 24.47
CA ASP A 430 -15.65 28.36 23.98
C ASP A 430 -14.77 29.63 23.92
N GLY A 431 -13.74 29.66 23.08
CA GLY A 431 -12.79 30.78 23.08
C GLY A 431 -11.77 30.91 21.95
N GLU A 432 -11.77 30.07 20.91
CA GLU A 432 -10.78 30.16 19.83
C GLU A 432 -11.11 31.21 18.77
N ILE A 433 -10.13 32.07 18.44
CA ILE A 433 -10.07 32.73 17.14
C ILE A 433 -9.38 31.75 16.19
N SER A 434 -10.20 30.89 15.59
CA SER A 434 -9.83 29.80 14.68
C SER A 434 -9.80 30.30 13.21
N PRO A 435 -9.19 29.56 12.26
CA PRO A 435 -9.47 29.65 10.82
C PRO A 435 -10.98 29.68 10.45
N ASP A 436 -11.84 29.37 11.42
CA ASP A 436 -13.27 29.61 11.44
C ASP A 436 -13.72 31.05 11.24
N GLU A 437 -12.92 32.09 11.47
CA GLU A 437 -13.39 33.45 11.08
C GLU A 437 -13.49 33.60 9.55
N ILE A 438 -12.55 33.02 8.79
CA ILE A 438 -12.60 32.99 7.32
C ILE A 438 -13.65 31.96 6.83
N ALA A 439 -13.74 30.80 7.48
CA ALA A 439 -14.73 29.80 7.14
C ALA A 439 -16.16 30.19 7.58
N ALA A 440 -16.38 31.00 8.60
CA ALA A 440 -17.70 31.51 9.01
C ALA A 440 -18.24 32.52 7.99
N ASP A 441 -17.38 33.43 7.50
CA ASP A 441 -17.71 34.34 6.40
C ASP A 441 -18.03 33.57 5.10
N LEU A 442 -17.26 32.52 4.78
CA LEU A 442 -17.51 31.66 3.62
C LEU A 442 -18.73 30.73 3.79
N LYS A 443 -19.00 30.22 5.00
CA LYS A 443 -20.19 29.44 5.35
C LYS A 443 -21.47 30.30 5.24
N GLY A 444 -21.36 31.60 5.51
CA GLY A 444 -22.41 32.60 5.33
C GLY A 444 -22.70 32.95 3.87
N LEU A 445 -21.69 32.86 2.99
CA LEU A 445 -21.86 33.04 1.53
C LEU A 445 -22.62 31.88 0.88
N LEU A 446 -22.58 30.68 1.46
CA LEU A 446 -23.35 29.55 0.97
C LEU A 446 -24.83 29.68 1.37
N PRO A 447 -25.77 29.44 0.44
CA PRO A 447 -27.21 29.46 0.72
C PRO A 447 -27.60 28.38 1.74
N LYS A 448 -28.62 28.65 2.56
CA LYS A 448 -29.20 27.65 3.47
C LYS A 448 -30.07 26.66 2.68
N PHE A 449 -30.48 25.55 3.31
CA PHE A 449 -31.22 24.51 2.60
C PHE A 449 -32.57 25.01 2.04
N ASP A 450 -33.21 25.97 2.70
CA ASP A 450 -34.46 26.60 2.31
C ASP A 450 -34.31 27.49 1.07
N ASP A 451 -33.21 28.24 0.99
CA ASP A 451 -32.86 29.03 -0.20
C ASP A 451 -32.65 28.14 -1.45
N LEU A 452 -32.28 26.88 -1.25
CA LEU A 452 -31.99 25.92 -2.30
C LEU A 452 -33.23 25.19 -2.83
N MET A 453 -34.39 25.27 -2.15
CA MET A 453 -35.59 24.52 -2.56
C MET A 453 -36.12 24.95 -3.93
N ILE A 454 -36.18 26.26 -4.21
CA ILE A 454 -36.66 26.79 -5.51
C ILE A 454 -35.68 26.45 -6.65
N PRO A 455 -34.36 26.72 -6.54
CA PRO A 455 -33.39 26.31 -7.56
C PRO A 455 -33.43 24.80 -7.84
N PHE A 456 -33.53 23.98 -6.80
CA PHE A 456 -33.64 22.53 -6.94
C PHE A 456 -34.87 22.15 -7.77
N LEU A 457 -36.06 22.67 -7.44
CA LEU A 457 -37.30 22.44 -8.20
C LEU A 457 -37.23 22.93 -9.64
N LYS A 458 -36.55 24.06 -9.90
CA LYS A 458 -36.40 24.60 -11.27
C LYS A 458 -35.64 23.66 -12.18
N ILE A 459 -34.61 22.97 -11.67
CA ILE A 459 -33.81 22.03 -12.45
C ILE A 459 -34.60 20.76 -12.75
N ILE A 460 -35.33 20.21 -11.76
CA ILE A 460 -36.07 18.96 -11.91
C ILE A 460 -37.49 19.12 -12.46
N ARG A 461 -37.90 20.33 -12.87
CA ARG A 461 -39.26 20.62 -13.38
C ARG A 461 -39.59 19.91 -14.69
N ASP A 462 -38.58 19.40 -15.37
CA ASP A 462 -38.70 18.67 -16.64
C ASP A 462 -39.29 17.27 -16.47
N LYS A 463 -39.48 16.82 -15.22
CA LYS A 463 -40.02 15.50 -14.85
C LYS A 463 -39.18 14.33 -15.37
N GLN A 464 -37.90 14.55 -15.65
CA GLN A 464 -36.95 13.49 -15.99
C GLN A 464 -36.24 12.96 -14.73
N GLU A 465 -35.63 11.77 -14.82
CA GLU A 465 -34.74 11.28 -13.77
C GLU A 465 -33.38 11.97 -13.86
N HIS A 466 -32.86 12.42 -12.72
CA HIS A 466 -31.56 13.08 -12.61
C HIS A 466 -30.73 12.46 -11.48
N LEU A 467 -29.41 12.35 -11.68
CA LEU A 467 -28.50 12.07 -10.58
C LEU A 467 -28.43 13.29 -9.65
N ALA A 468 -28.44 13.04 -8.34
CA ALA A 468 -28.40 14.11 -7.35
C ALA A 468 -27.13 14.97 -7.48
N SER A 469 -26.00 14.34 -7.79
CA SER A 469 -24.72 15.02 -8.07
C SER A 469 -24.84 16.03 -9.21
N ASP A 470 -25.52 15.67 -10.29
CA ASP A 470 -25.61 16.49 -11.49
C ASP A 470 -26.53 17.70 -11.25
N VAL A 471 -27.60 17.49 -10.48
CA VAL A 471 -28.47 18.57 -10.01
C VAL A 471 -27.69 19.54 -9.12
N TYR A 472 -26.91 19.04 -8.15
CA TYR A 472 -26.12 19.90 -7.26
C TYR A 472 -25.05 20.68 -8.02
N GLN A 473 -24.34 20.04 -8.95
CA GLN A 473 -23.35 20.72 -9.79
C GLN A 473 -23.99 21.80 -10.65
N LYS A 474 -25.13 21.52 -11.30
CA LYS A 474 -25.86 22.52 -12.07
C LYS A 474 -26.34 23.70 -11.22
N MET A 475 -26.81 23.44 -9.99
CA MET A 475 -27.16 24.51 -9.04
C MET A 475 -25.93 25.36 -8.70
N LYS A 476 -24.77 24.74 -8.45
CA LYS A 476 -23.52 25.47 -8.19
C LYS A 476 -23.10 26.33 -9.37
N SER A 477 -23.18 25.82 -10.60
CA SER A 477 -22.89 26.57 -11.82
C SER A 477 -23.83 27.77 -12.00
N GLU A 478 -25.14 27.58 -11.84
CA GLU A 478 -26.14 28.66 -11.96
C GLU A 478 -25.95 29.75 -10.89
N MET A 479 -25.41 29.39 -9.72
CA MET A 479 -25.19 30.29 -8.60
C MET A 479 -23.75 30.84 -8.52
N GLY A 480 -22.85 30.41 -9.40
CA GLY A 480 -21.43 30.80 -9.37
C GLY A 480 -20.67 30.32 -8.13
N LEU A 481 -21.09 29.18 -7.54
CA LEU A 481 -20.61 28.67 -6.26
C LEU A 481 -19.63 27.50 -6.36
N GLU A 482 -19.24 27.10 -7.57
CA GLU A 482 -18.35 25.94 -7.84
C GLU A 482 -17.01 26.02 -7.08
N LYS A 483 -16.49 27.23 -6.92
CA LYS A 483 -15.24 27.52 -6.19
C LYS A 483 -15.30 27.31 -4.68
N TYR A 484 -16.50 27.12 -4.10
CA TYR A 484 -16.69 26.99 -2.66
C TYR A 484 -16.86 25.54 -2.18
N ASP A 485 -16.60 24.54 -3.03
CA ASP A 485 -16.60 23.12 -2.62
C ASP A 485 -15.51 22.78 -1.57
N ILE A 486 -14.57 23.70 -1.37
CA ILE A 486 -13.59 23.69 -0.28
C ILE A 486 -14.22 23.90 1.11
N VAL A 487 -15.42 24.49 1.18
CA VAL A 487 -16.15 24.70 2.44
C VAL A 487 -16.91 23.43 2.76
N THR A 488 -16.43 22.66 3.73
CA THR A 488 -16.98 21.33 4.07
C THR A 488 -17.61 21.29 5.46
N LEU A 489 -18.47 20.30 5.68
CA LEU A 489 -18.94 19.95 7.03
C LEU A 489 -17.81 19.38 7.89
N GLU A 490 -17.67 19.87 9.12
CA GLU A 490 -16.70 19.36 10.11
C GLU A 490 -16.90 17.87 10.43
N SER A 491 -18.15 17.42 10.47
CA SER A 491 -18.48 16.04 10.85
C SER A 491 -18.25 15.00 9.74
N THR A 492 -18.30 15.40 8.47
CA THR A 492 -18.32 14.45 7.34
C THR A 492 -17.30 14.75 6.24
N GLY A 493 -16.70 15.94 6.22
CA GLY A 493 -15.82 16.39 5.15
C GLY A 493 -16.51 16.60 3.79
N GLN A 494 -17.83 16.41 3.70
CA GLN A 494 -18.59 16.67 2.48
C GLN A 494 -18.71 18.18 2.22
N PRO A 495 -18.73 18.63 0.95
CA PRO A 495 -19.04 20.02 0.63
C PRO A 495 -20.33 20.47 1.31
N LEU A 496 -20.27 21.60 2.02
CA LEU A 496 -21.38 22.11 2.82
C LEU A 496 -22.60 22.42 1.94
N PHE A 497 -22.37 22.91 0.73
CA PHE A 497 -23.43 23.12 -0.26
C PHE A 497 -24.17 21.82 -0.58
N ASP A 498 -23.44 20.73 -0.86
CA ASP A 498 -24.03 19.45 -1.25
C ASP A 498 -24.87 18.86 -0.10
N ASN A 499 -24.40 19.03 1.14
CA ASN A 499 -25.19 18.65 2.29
C ASN A 499 -26.49 19.46 2.41
N ARG A 500 -26.43 20.78 2.26
CA ARG A 500 -27.62 21.65 2.31
C ARG A 500 -28.58 21.37 1.16
N ALA A 501 -28.08 21.08 -0.04
CA ALA A 501 -28.90 20.68 -1.18
C ALA A 501 -29.57 19.30 -0.94
N ALA A 502 -28.88 18.37 -0.29
CA ALA A 502 -29.47 17.10 0.11
C ALA A 502 -30.58 17.27 1.16
N TRP A 503 -30.47 18.24 2.06
CA TRP A 503 -31.55 18.63 2.96
C TRP A 503 -32.75 19.21 2.21
N ALA A 504 -32.54 20.12 1.26
CA ALA A 504 -33.61 20.67 0.42
C ALA A 504 -34.41 19.55 -0.28
N LYS A 505 -33.70 18.60 -0.91
CA LYS A 505 -34.30 17.40 -1.50
C LYS A 505 -35.10 16.58 -0.49
N SER A 506 -34.55 16.35 0.70
CA SER A 506 -35.19 15.53 1.74
C SER A 506 -36.47 16.16 2.26
N TYR A 507 -36.51 17.49 2.41
CA TYR A 507 -37.72 18.21 2.82
C TYR A 507 -38.76 18.27 1.70
N LEU A 508 -38.36 18.47 0.45
CA LEU A 508 -39.28 18.38 -0.69
C LEU A 508 -39.94 17.01 -0.78
N LYS A 509 -39.19 15.93 -0.54
CA LYS A 509 -39.73 14.56 -0.50
C LYS A 509 -40.71 14.32 0.65
N LYS A 510 -40.58 15.06 1.75
CA LYS A 510 -41.52 14.98 2.90
C LYS A 510 -42.77 15.84 2.72
N ALA A 511 -42.75 16.78 1.78
CA ALA A 511 -43.88 17.64 1.45
C ALA A 511 -44.86 16.99 0.45
N GLU A 512 -44.45 15.86 -0.12
CA GLU A 512 -45.30 14.87 -0.80
C GLU A 512 -45.99 13.97 0.23
#